data_AF-A0AAJ1Q615-F1
#
_entry.id   AF-A0AAJ1Q615-F1
#
_cell.length_a   1.000
_cell.length_b   1.000
_cell.length_c   1.000
_cell.angle_alpha   90.00
_cell.angle_beta   90.00
_cell.angle_gamma   90.00
#
_symmetry.space_group_name_H-M   'P 1'
#
loop_
_entity.id
_entity.type
_entity.pdbx_description
1 polymer ?
#
loop_
_entity_poly.entity_id
_entity_poly.type
_entity_poly.pdbx_seq_one_letter_code
_entity_poly.pdbx_strand_id
1 'polypeptide(L)' 'GLLVLIVVIGFNCCRSPLLRMGGIAIGLCVGYIASLCLGMVDFSSMRNLPLITIPHPFKYGFSFSFHQFLVVGTIYLL' A
#
# COMPACT_ATOMS: atom_id res chain seq x y z
N GLY A 1 4.07 11.73 6.21
CA GLY A 1 3.95 10.63 7.19
C GLY A 1 3.26 11.08 8.46
N LEU A 2 3.88 11.94 9.26
CA LEU A 2 3.38 12.35 10.58
C LEU A 2 1.97 12.97 10.56
N LEU A 3 1.66 13.79 9.55
CA LEU A 3 0.31 14.34 9.33
C LEU A 3 -0.76 13.26 9.18
N VAL A 4 -0.47 12.21 8.39
CA VAL A 4 -1.38 11.07 8.21
C VAL A 4 -1.58 10.34 9.52
N LEU A 5 -0.51 10.12 10.28
CA LEU A 5 -0.58 9.43 11.57
C LEU A 5 -1.48 10.19 12.56
N ILE A 6 -1.34 11.51 12.65
CA ILE A 6 -2.19 12.37 13.49
C ILE A 6 -3.65 12.29 13.06
N VAL A 7 -3.93 12.33 11.75
CA VAL A 7 -5.28 12.21 11.20
C VAL A 7 -5.89 10.84 11.53
N VAL A 8 -5.14 9.75 11.31
CA VAL A 8 -5.61 8.39 11.62
C VAL A 8 -5.88 8.22 13.10
N ILE A 9 -4.98 8.68 13.98
CA ILE A 9 -5.15 8.59 15.44
C ILE A 9 -6.32 9.45 15.91
N GLY A 10 -6.45 10.68 15.40
CA GLY A 10 -7.57 11.58 15.73
C GLY A 10 -8.92 11.01 15.34
N PHE A 11 -9.04 10.44 14.13
CA PHE A 11 -10.26 9.76 13.67
C PHE A 11 -10.51 8.42 14.37
N ASN A 12 -9.46 7.71 14.77
CA ASN A 12 -9.56 6.46 15.54
C ASN A 12 -10.11 6.68 16.96
N CYS A 13 -9.92 7.87 17.54
CA CYS A 13 -10.53 8.25 18.82
C CYS A 13 -12.01 8.64 18.71
N CYS A 14 -12.58 8.78 17.51
CA CYS A 14 -13.99 9.14 17.34
C CYS A 14 -14.93 7.97 17.73
N ARG A 15 -15.98 8.29 18.49
CA ARG A 15 -16.92 7.34 19.13
C ARG A 15 -17.81 6.56 18.14
N SER A 16 -17.82 6.91 16.86
CA SER A 16 -18.60 6.19 15.84
C SER A 16 -17.84 4.96 15.29
N PRO A 17 -18.44 3.77 15.27
CA PRO A 17 -17.77 2.54 14.84
C PRO A 17 -17.31 2.56 13.37
N LEU A 18 -17.97 3.34 12.51
CA LEU A 18 -17.63 3.49 11.09
C LEU A 18 -16.33 4.29 10.87
N LEU A 19 -16.12 5.38 11.64
CA LEU A 19 -14.89 6.18 11.54
C LEU A 19 -13.68 5.42 12.10
N ARG A 20 -13.89 4.50 13.06
CA ARG A 20 -12.82 3.64 13.59
C ARG A 20 -12.37 2.57 12.60
N MET A 21 -13.30 1.97 11.86
CA MET A 21 -12.97 1.02 10.79
C MET A 21 -12.37 1.70 9.55
N GLY A 22 -12.83 2.91 9.20
CA GLY A 22 -12.38 3.65 8.01
C GLY A 22 -11.20 4.60 8.21
N GLY A 23 -10.72 4.79 9.45
CA GLY A 23 -9.73 5.83 9.77
C GLY A 23 -8.44 5.75 8.95
N ILE A 24 -7.99 4.53 8.64
CA ILE A 24 -6.80 4.29 7.80
C ILE A 24 -7.05 4.79 6.36
N ALA A 25 -8.21 4.48 5.78
CA ALA A 25 -8.55 4.90 4.42
C ALA A 25 -8.66 6.43 4.31
N ILE A 26 -9.29 7.08 5.28
CA ILE A 26 -9.40 8.55 5.34
C ILE A 26 -8.03 9.18 5.49
N GLY A 27 -7.19 8.67 6.39
CA GLY A 27 -5.81 9.13 6.56
C GLY A 27 -4.98 8.99 5.28
N LEU A 28 -5.15 7.90 4.55
CA LEU A 28 -4.48 7.67 3.26
C LEU A 28 -4.91 8.71 2.22
N CYS A 29 -6.23 8.96 2.08
CA CYS A 29 -6.76 9.97 1.17
C CYS A 29 -6.21 11.37 1.50
N VAL A 30 -6.25 11.77 2.78
CA VAL A 30 -5.74 13.09 3.22
C VAL A 30 -4.23 13.19 2.98
N GLY A 31 -3.47 12.14 3.26
CA GLY A 31 -2.04 12.08 3.01
C GLY A 31 -1.68 12.24 1.54
N TYR A 32 -2.44 11.58 0.67
CA TYR A 32 -2.26 11.67 -0.78
C TYR A 32 -2.54 13.09 -1.29
N ILE A 33 -3.67 13.70 -0.89
CA ILE A 33 -4.03 15.07 -1.26
C ILE A 33 -2.97 16.07 -0.77
N ALA A 34 -2.48 15.92 0.46
CA ALA A 34 -1.43 16.78 1.00
C ALA A 34 -0.12 16.65 0.21
N SER A 35 0.26 15.44 -0.19
CA SER A 35 1.45 15.21 -1.03
C SER A 35 1.31 15.83 -2.42
N LEU A 36 0.09 15.80 -3.00
CA LEU A 36 -0.21 16.46 -4.27
C LEU A 36 -0.04 17.98 -4.17
N CYS A 37 -0.56 18.60 -3.11
CA CYS A 37 -0.41 20.03 -2.87
C CYS A 37 1.06 20.43 -2.66
N LEU A 38 1.89 19.55 -2.11
CA LEU A 38 3.34 19.77 -1.94
C LEU A 38 4.14 19.55 -3.23
N GLY A 39 3.53 19.07 -4.31
CA GLY A 39 4.19 18.83 -5.60
C GLY A 39 5.18 17.65 -5.60
N MET A 40 5.25 16.87 -4.52
CA MET A 40 6.16 15.72 -4.38
C MET A 40 5.59 14.42 -4.96
N VAL A 41 4.56 14.50 -5.81
CA VAL A 41 3.93 13.32 -6.42
C VAL A 41 4.48 13.11 -7.83
N ASP A 42 5.35 12.11 -7.97
CA ASP A 42 5.91 11.72 -9.26
C ASP A 42 4.93 10.83 -10.05
N PHE A 43 4.20 11.45 -10.98
CA PHE A 43 3.35 10.75 -11.94
C PHE A 43 4.12 10.14 -13.13
N SER A 44 5.43 10.39 -13.22
CA SER A 44 6.29 9.97 -14.34
C SER A 44 6.30 8.44 -14.51
N SER A 45 6.29 7.70 -13.40
CA SER A 45 6.27 6.24 -13.41
C SER A 45 4.98 5.67 -13.99
N MET A 46 3.82 6.32 -13.78
CA MET A 46 2.54 5.84 -14.31
C MET A 46 2.36 6.10 -15.81
N ARG A 47 3.06 7.09 -16.38
CA ARG A 47 2.93 7.45 -17.81
C ARG A 47 3.47 6.39 -18.76
N ASN A 48 4.44 5.59 -18.32
CA ASN A 48 5.07 4.55 -19.14
C ASN A 48 4.54 3.14 -18.83
N LEU A 49 3.50 3.00 -18.00
CA LEU A 49 2.89 1.69 -17.78
C LEU A 49 2.01 1.32 -18.98
N PRO A 50 2.22 0.15 -19.61
CA PRO A 50 1.27 -0.35 -20.58
C PRO A 50 -0.08 -0.57 -19.88
N LEU A 51 -1.18 -0.09 -20.50
CA LEU A 51 -2.55 -0.23 -19.99
C LEU A 51 -2.90 -1.69 -19.61
N ILE A 52 -2.25 -2.64 -20.28
CA ILE A 52 -2.32 -4.07 -19.99
C ILE A 52 -0.88 -4.57 -19.89
N THR A 53 -0.43 -4.87 -18.67
CA THR A 53 0.79 -5.66 -18.50
C THR A 53 0.42 -7.10 -18.77
N ILE A 54 0.83 -7.62 -19.94
CA ILE A 54 0.66 -9.04 -20.26
C ILE A 54 1.41 -9.82 -19.18
N PRO A 55 0.72 -10.64 -18.36
CA PRO A 55 1.38 -11.39 -17.30
C PRO A 55 2.39 -12.30 -17.96
N HIS A 56 3.67 -12.07 -17.70
CA HIS A 56 4.71 -12.95 -18.20
C HIS A 56 4.74 -14.17 -17.29
N PRO A 57 4.23 -15.34 -17.73
CA PRO A 57 4.39 -16.55 -16.94
C PRO A 57 5.90 -16.76 -16.76
N PHE A 58 6.32 -17.08 -15.53
CA PHE A 58 7.74 -17.23 -15.20
C PHE A 58 8.60 -15.94 -15.28
N LYS A 59 8.05 -14.75 -14.99
CA LYS A 59 8.86 -13.51 -14.86
C LYS A 59 10.08 -13.66 -13.92
N TYR A 60 10.00 -14.56 -12.94
CA TYR A 60 11.05 -14.87 -11.98
C TYR A 60 11.79 -16.19 -12.27
N GLY A 61 11.48 -16.87 -13.37
CA GLY A 61 12.03 -18.20 -13.70
C GLY A 61 11.67 -19.29 -12.68
N PHE A 62 12.27 -20.48 -12.85
CA PHE A 62 12.28 -21.55 -11.84
C PHE A 62 13.45 -21.37 -10.85
N SER A 63 13.75 -20.15 -10.41
CA SER A 63 14.76 -19.92 -9.38
C SER A 63 14.17 -20.15 -7.98
N PHE A 64 13.79 -21.40 -7.70
CA PHE A 64 13.34 -21.81 -6.38
C PHE A 64 14.54 -21.82 -5.42
N SER A 65 14.75 -20.70 -4.73
CA SER A 65 15.66 -20.70 -3.59
C SER A 65 14.96 -21.38 -2.42
N PHE A 66 15.58 -22.44 -1.87
CA PHE A 66 15.03 -23.21 -0.75
C PHE A 66 14.62 -22.32 0.44
N HIS A 67 15.36 -21.22 0.63
CA HIS A 67 15.07 -20.20 1.62
C HIS A 67 13.69 -19.53 1.43
N GLN A 68 13.36 -19.09 0.21
CA GLN A 68 12.06 -18.44 -0.07
C GLN A 68 10.88 -19.39 0.14
N PHE A 69 11.05 -20.66 -0.23
CA PHE A 69 10.03 -21.69 0.00
C PHE A 69 9.75 -21.89 1.50
N LEU A 70 10.79 -21.96 2.33
CA LEU A 70 10.64 -22.16 3.77
C LEU A 70 9.92 -20.96 4.43
N VAL A 71 10.25 -19.73 4.03
CA VAL A 71 9.61 -18.50 4.54
C VAL A 71 8.12 -18.48 4.19
N VAL A 72 7.78 -18.72 2.93
CA VAL A 72 6.36 -18.76 2.50
C VAL A 72 5.61 -19.90 3.17
N GLY A 73 6.23 -21.09 3.28
CA GLY A 73 5.66 -22.24 3.97
C GLY A 73 5.37 -21.97 5.45
N THR A 74 6.26 -21.27 6.14
CA THR A 74 6.09 -20.90 7.56
C THR A 74 4.95 -19.90 7.73
N ILE A 75 4.86 -18.89 6.87
CA ILE A 75 3.75 -17.91 6.89
C ILE A 75 2.41 -18.60 6.67
N TYR A 76 2.36 -19.63 5.81
CA TYR A 76 1.12 -20.35 5.50
C TYR A 76 0.72 -21.37 6.59
N LEU A 77 1.66 -21.86 7.39
CA LEU A 77 1.39 -22.81 8.47
C LEU A 77 0.91 -22.10 9.75
N LEU A 78 1.34 -20.86 9.98
CA LEU A 78 0.90 -19.99 11.08
C LEU A 78 -0.57 -19.56 10.92
#